data_AF-A0A358U9X8-F1
#
_entry.id   AF-A0A358U9X8-F1
#
_cell.length_a   1.000
_cell.length_b   1.000
_cell.length_c   1.000
_cell.angle_alpha   90.00
_cell.angle_beta   90.00
_cell.angle_gamma   90.00
#
_symmetry.space_group_name_H-M   'P 1'
#
loop_
_entity.id
_entity.type
_entity.pdbx_description
1 polymer ?
#
loop_
_entity_poly.entity_id
_entity_poly.type
_entity_poly.pdbx_seq_one_letter_code
_entity_poly.pdbx_strand_id
1 'polypeptide(L)'
;MSSDYKSTLEEHGVSGDWVEIWNVIMEPGKRAPQVPEDTQKVPLEMRLRGFLVNEQAKLGEMVSVRTRIGRVVDGKLVSLHPRYNHSFGEPQKVLLDIGQELRTFLKKGRVGDE
;
A
#
# COMPACT_ATOMS: atom_id res chain seq x y z
N MET A 1 10.14 -25.62 16.69
CA MET A 1 9.72 -24.93 15.46
C MET A 1 10.75 -23.83 15.23
N SER A 2 11.63 -24.01 14.23
CA SER A 2 12.88 -23.25 14.06
C SER A 2 12.64 -21.76 13.84
N SER A 3 13.53 -20.93 14.38
CA SER A 3 13.62 -19.48 14.20
C SER A 3 13.60 -19.07 12.71
N ASP A 4 14.09 -19.93 11.82
CA ASP A 4 14.17 -19.68 10.38
C ASP A 4 12.81 -19.63 9.68
N TYR A 5 11.80 -20.30 10.24
CA TYR A 5 10.45 -20.32 9.67
C TYR A 5 9.73 -18.98 9.82
N LYS A 6 10.03 -18.21 10.90
CA LYS A 6 9.46 -16.87 11.09
C LYS A 6 10.12 -15.83 10.19
N SER A 7 11.44 -15.89 9.99
CA SER A 7 12.15 -14.91 9.15
C SER A 7 11.74 -15.02 7.68
N THR A 8 11.48 -16.24 7.19
CA THR A 8 11.07 -16.46 5.79
C THR A 8 9.69 -15.86 5.49
N LEU A 9 8.77 -15.85 6.47
CA LEU A 9 7.44 -15.25 6.35
C LEU A 9 7.45 -13.72 6.46
N GLU A 10 8.46 -13.14 7.13
CA GLU A 10 8.60 -11.69 7.27
C GLU A 10 9.18 -11.00 6.03
N GLU A 11 9.68 -11.76 5.05
CA GLU A 11 10.24 -11.24 3.79
C GLU A 11 9.29 -11.34 2.58
N HIS A 12 8.18 -12.07 2.73
CA HIS A 12 7.22 -12.31 1.65
C HIS A 12 5.82 -11.83 2.04
N GLY A 13 5.20 -11.02 1.19
CA GLY A 13 3.77 -10.73 1.27
C GLY A 13 2.96 -11.69 0.42
N VAL A 14 1.71 -11.92 0.79
CA VAL A 14 0.72 -12.66 0.00
C VAL A 14 -0.48 -11.79 -0.37
N SER A 15 -1.24 -12.21 -1.39
CA SER A 15 -2.42 -11.48 -1.84
C SER A 15 -3.36 -11.12 -0.69
N GLY A 16 -3.71 -9.84 -0.59
CA GLY A 16 -4.56 -9.30 0.47
C GLY A 16 -3.80 -8.73 1.67
N ASP A 17 -2.47 -8.89 1.75
CA ASP A 17 -1.68 -8.27 2.81
C ASP A 17 -1.68 -6.75 2.70
N TRP A 18 -1.71 -6.08 3.84
CA TRP A 18 -1.54 -4.64 3.91
C TRP A 18 -0.06 -4.29 3.79
N VAL A 19 0.31 -3.65 2.68
CA VAL A 19 1.71 -3.38 2.33
C VAL A 19 1.92 -1.91 1.95
N GLU A 20 3.18 -1.48 1.89
CA GLU A 20 3.58 -0.17 1.35
C GLU A 20 4.45 -0.35 0.11
N ILE A 21 4.07 0.37 -0.96
CA ILE A 21 4.89 0.53 -2.16
C ILE A 21 5.51 1.91 -2.24
N TRP A 22 6.64 2.01 -2.94
CA TRP A 22 7.36 3.25 -3.20
C TRP A 22 7.70 3.38 -4.68
N ASN A 23 7.56 4.60 -5.22
CA ASN A 23 8.01 4.99 -6.56
C ASN A 23 8.61 6.40 -6.56
N VAL A 24 9.50 6.67 -7.51
CA VAL A 24 9.75 8.03 -8.00
C VAL A 24 8.72 8.34 -9.07
N ILE A 25 7.91 9.38 -8.87
CA ILE A 25 6.87 9.78 -9.81
C ILE A 25 7.27 10.98 -10.66
N MET A 26 8.26 11.77 -10.22
CA MET A 26 8.94 12.75 -11.05
C MET A 26 10.42 12.85 -10.65
N GLU A 27 11.29 12.79 -11.64
CA GLU A 27 12.73 13.04 -11.45
C GLU A 27 13.02 14.51 -11.08
N PRO A 28 14.18 14.81 -10.48
CA PRO A 28 14.64 16.19 -10.27
C PRO A 28 14.52 17.04 -11.54
N GLY A 29 14.08 18.29 -11.38
CA GLY A 29 13.88 19.24 -12.48
C GLY A 29 12.65 18.99 -13.35
N LYS A 30 11.87 17.93 -13.10
CA LYS A 30 10.58 17.69 -13.78
C LYS A 30 9.38 18.31 -13.05
N ARG A 31 9.61 18.98 -11.91
CA ARG A 31 8.57 19.68 -11.15
C ARG A 31 8.21 21.00 -11.85
N ALA A 32 7.01 21.49 -11.56
CA ALA A 32 6.54 22.75 -12.12
C ALA A 32 7.53 23.90 -11.84
N PRO A 33 7.77 24.82 -12.80
CA PRO A 33 8.86 25.79 -12.75
C PRO A 33 8.78 26.76 -11.55
N GLN A 34 7.59 26.97 -11.00
CA GLN A 34 7.34 27.88 -9.88
C GLN A 34 7.68 27.31 -8.49
N VAL A 35 8.07 26.04 -8.37
CA VAL A 35 8.50 25.49 -7.08
C VAL A 35 9.87 26.04 -6.69
N PRO A 36 10.19 26.18 -5.40
CA PRO A 36 11.50 26.63 -4.94
C PRO A 36 12.65 25.81 -5.53
N GLU A 37 13.81 26.44 -5.70
CA GLU A 37 14.99 25.81 -6.30
C GLU A 37 15.39 24.51 -5.59
N ASP A 38 15.32 24.48 -4.26
CA ASP A 38 15.64 23.28 -3.48
C ASP A 38 14.66 22.13 -3.75
N THR A 39 13.39 22.45 -4.02
CA THR A 39 12.39 21.45 -4.40
C THR A 39 12.62 20.92 -5.82
N GLN A 40 13.20 21.73 -6.72
CA GLN A 40 13.57 21.27 -8.06
C GLN A 40 14.72 20.25 -8.05
N LYS A 41 15.60 20.32 -7.06
CA LYS A 41 16.81 19.49 -6.97
C LYS A 41 16.57 18.07 -6.47
N VAL A 42 15.36 17.74 -6.03
CA VAL A 42 15.02 16.44 -5.42
C VAL A 42 13.87 15.75 -6.17
N PRO A 43 13.82 14.40 -6.18
CA PRO A 43 12.72 13.68 -6.81
C PRO A 43 11.40 13.90 -6.05
N LEU A 44 10.28 13.80 -6.76
CA LEU A 44 8.99 13.56 -6.12
C LEU A 44 8.80 12.06 -5.94
N GLU A 45 8.75 11.62 -4.70
CA GLU A 45 8.51 10.24 -4.33
C GLU A 45 7.06 10.03 -3.89
N MET A 46 6.50 8.87 -4.24
CA MET A 46 5.22 8.38 -3.77
C MET A 46 5.46 7.20 -2.84
N ARG A 47 4.91 7.27 -1.64
CA ARG A 47 4.71 6.11 -0.76
C ARG A 47 3.23 5.88 -0.60
N LEU A 48 2.77 4.68 -0.91
CA LEU A 48 1.36 4.36 -0.94
C LEU A 48 1.11 3.01 -0.31
N ARG A 49 0.14 2.97 0.61
CA ARG A 49 -0.29 1.73 1.26
C ARG A 49 -1.54 1.17 0.58
N GLY A 50 -1.60 -0.14 0.48
CA GLY A 50 -2.71 -0.84 -0.14
C GLY A 50 -2.66 -2.34 0.13
N PHE A 51 -3.66 -3.05 -0.37
CA PHE A 51 -3.72 -4.51 -0.30
C PHE A 51 -2.95 -5.11 -1.49
N LEU A 52 -2.00 -6.00 -1.24
CA LEU A 52 -1.23 -6.67 -2.28
C LEU A 52 -2.15 -7.44 -3.22
N VAL A 53 -1.97 -7.28 -4.53
CA VAL A 53 -2.77 -7.97 -5.56
C VAL A 53 -2.07 -9.25 -6.05
N ASN A 54 -0.74 -9.25 -6.07
CA ASN A 54 0.06 -10.41 -6.44
C ASN A 54 -0.18 -11.57 -5.47
N GLU A 55 -0.15 -12.82 -5.96
CA GLU A 55 -0.30 -14.01 -5.12
C GLU A 55 0.76 -14.08 -4.02
N GLN A 56 2.02 -13.82 -4.39
CA GLN A 56 3.16 -13.70 -3.49
C GLN A 56 4.11 -12.62 -4.03
N ALA A 57 4.82 -11.91 -3.15
CA ALA A 57 5.88 -10.98 -3.53
C ALA A 57 6.93 -10.83 -2.42
N LYS A 58 8.18 -10.57 -2.80
CA LYS A 58 9.29 -10.26 -1.88
C LYS A 58 9.52 -8.75 -1.77
N LEU A 59 10.03 -8.31 -0.62
CA LEU A 59 10.53 -6.95 -0.46
C LEU A 59 11.52 -6.60 -1.59
N GLY A 60 11.31 -5.43 -2.20
CA GLY A 60 12.10 -4.92 -3.31
C GLY A 60 11.58 -5.26 -4.70
N GLU A 61 10.59 -6.14 -4.84
CA GLU A 61 9.97 -6.47 -6.12
C GLU A 61 8.94 -5.41 -6.57
N MET A 62 8.67 -5.36 -7.88
CA MET A 62 7.57 -4.56 -8.42
C MET A 62 6.26 -5.31 -8.26
N VAL A 63 5.28 -4.67 -7.62
CA VAL A 63 3.98 -5.27 -7.29
C VAL A 63 2.84 -4.30 -7.60
N SER A 64 1.64 -4.84 -7.71
CA SER A 64 0.40 -4.05 -7.77
C SER A 64 -0.30 -4.08 -6.42
N VAL A 65 -0.77 -2.92 -5.96
CA VAL A 65 -1.60 -2.81 -4.76
C VAL A 65 -2.96 -2.21 -5.08
N ARG A 66 -4.00 -2.67 -4.39
CA ARG A 66 -5.33 -2.08 -4.39
C ARG A 66 -5.51 -1.16 -3.20
N THR A 67 -5.75 0.12 -3.46
CA THR A 67 -6.06 1.12 -2.41
C THR A 67 -7.44 0.88 -1.79
N ARG A 68 -7.69 1.46 -0.61
CA ARG A 68 -9.00 1.39 0.10
C ARG A 68 -10.18 1.95 -0.70
N ILE A 69 -9.92 2.78 -1.71
CA ILE A 69 -10.93 3.36 -2.61
C ILE A 69 -11.03 2.61 -3.95
N GLY A 70 -10.29 1.52 -4.12
CA GLY A 70 -10.40 0.61 -5.27
C GLY A 70 -9.45 0.89 -6.44
N ARG A 71 -8.56 1.90 -6.36
CA ARG A 71 -7.52 2.12 -7.39
C ARG A 71 -6.45 1.04 -7.30
N VAL A 72 -5.97 0.55 -8.44
CA VAL A 72 -4.80 -0.32 -8.55
C VAL A 72 -3.60 0.55 -8.92
N VAL A 73 -2.50 0.40 -8.18
CA VAL A 73 -1.27 1.19 -8.37
C VAL A 73 -0.07 0.26 -8.27
N ASP A 74 0.86 0.39 -9.20
CA ASP A 74 2.10 -0.37 -9.21
C ASP A 74 3.21 0.35 -8.46
N GLY A 75 4.11 -0.40 -7.83
CA GLY A 75 5.34 0.16 -7.31
C GLY A 75 6.24 -0.85 -6.63
N LYS A 76 7.39 -0.38 -6.15
CA LYS A 76 8.36 -1.24 -5.46
C LYS A 76 7.86 -1.56 -4.06
N LEU A 77 7.73 -2.83 -3.72
CA LEU A 77 7.34 -3.29 -2.38
C LEU A 77 8.44 -2.93 -1.38
N VAL A 78 8.14 -2.08 -0.39
CA VAL A 78 9.15 -1.57 0.57
C VAL A 78 8.82 -1.91 2.02
N SER A 79 7.60 -2.34 2.33
CA SER A 79 7.24 -2.78 3.67
C SER A 79 6.03 -3.72 3.64
N LEU A 80 6.12 -4.79 4.42
CA LEU A 80 4.99 -5.63 4.79
C LEU A 80 4.42 -5.15 6.11
N HIS A 81 3.09 -5.11 6.24
CA HIS A 81 2.38 -4.69 7.46
C HIS A 81 2.91 -3.38 8.06
N PRO A 82 2.97 -2.28 7.27
CA PRO A 82 3.62 -1.05 7.69
C PRO A 82 2.91 -0.42 8.89
N ARG A 83 3.64 -0.27 9.99
CA ARG A 83 3.18 0.44 11.19
C ARG A 83 3.60 1.91 11.19
N TYR A 84 2.94 2.73 12.00
CA TYR A 84 3.43 4.07 12.28
C TYR A 84 4.46 3.99 13.42
N ASN A 85 5.64 4.59 13.23
CA ASN A 85 6.69 4.59 14.24
C ASN A 85 6.41 5.56 15.42
N HIS A 86 5.42 6.44 15.26
CA HIS A 86 4.85 7.24 16.34
C HIS A 86 3.71 6.45 16.98
N SER A 87 3.59 6.47 18.33
CA SER A 87 2.95 5.47 19.21
C SER A 87 1.43 5.20 19.04
N PHE A 88 0.96 4.91 17.83
CA PHE A 88 -0.45 4.61 17.54
C PHE A 88 -0.77 3.11 17.54
N GLY A 89 0.19 2.27 17.96
CA GLY A 89 0.03 0.82 18.00
C GLY A 89 0.07 0.16 16.62
N GLU A 90 -0.18 -1.15 16.60
CA GLU A 90 -0.19 -1.95 15.37
C GLU A 90 -1.51 -1.80 14.60
N PRO A 91 -1.48 -1.71 13.26
CA PRO A 91 -2.69 -1.69 12.45
C PRO A 91 -3.56 -2.92 12.68
N GLN A 92 -4.80 -2.73 13.13
CA GLN A 92 -5.73 -3.82 13.37
C GLN A 92 -6.38 -4.26 12.06
N LYS A 93 -6.13 -5.51 11.63
CA LYS A 93 -6.59 -6.06 10.34
C LYS A 93 -8.09 -5.89 10.11
N VAL A 94 -8.91 -6.15 11.13
CA VAL A 94 -10.38 -6.01 11.06
C VAL A 94 -10.80 -4.61 10.63
N LEU A 95 -10.12 -3.57 11.10
CA LEU A 95 -10.43 -2.18 10.77
C LEU A 95 -10.01 -1.80 9.34
N LEU A 96 -9.10 -2.55 8.72
CA LEU A 96 -8.71 -2.36 7.32
C LEU A 96 -9.82 -2.84 6.37
N ASP A 97 -10.45 -3.98 6.68
CA ASP A 97 -11.37 -4.69 5.80
C ASP A 97 -12.83 -4.19 5.93
N ILE A 98 -13.29 -3.92 7.17
CA ILE A 98 -14.72 -3.68 7.49
C ILE A 98 -15.36 -2.53 6.70
N GLY A 99 -14.60 -1.46 6.42
CA GLY A 99 -15.14 -0.31 5.69
C GLY A 99 -15.50 -0.64 4.24
N GLN A 100 -14.75 -1.54 3.61
CA GLN A 100 -15.01 -1.97 2.23
C GLN A 100 -16.15 -2.98 2.16
N GLU A 101 -16.22 -3.88 3.15
CA GLU A 101 -17.33 -4.81 3.32
C GLU A 101 -18.66 -4.08 3.49
N LEU A 102 -18.72 -3.09 4.41
CA LEU A 102 -19.93 -2.30 4.64
C LEU A 102 -20.39 -1.56 3.38
N ARG A 103 -19.47 -0.94 2.64
CA ARG A 103 -19.81 -0.28 1.36
C ARG A 103 -20.36 -1.26 0.33
N THR A 104 -19.84 -2.49 0.30
CA THR A 104 -20.32 -3.54 -0.60
C THR A 104 -21.72 -4.00 -0.20
N PHE A 105 -21.97 -4.17 1.10
CA PHE A 105 -23.29 -4.51 1.64
C PHE A 105 -24.33 -3.44 1.31
N LEU A 106 -24.03 -2.16 1.56
CA LEU A 106 -24.93 -1.04 1.27
C LEU A 106 -25.25 -0.91 -0.23
N LYS A 107 -24.28 -1.21 -1.11
CA LYS A 107 -24.53 -1.24 -2.55
C LYS A 107 -25.49 -2.38 -2.95
N LYS A 108 -25.35 -3.57 -2.38
CA LYS A 108 -26.23 -4.72 -2.66
C LYS A 108 -27.68 -4.45 -2.26
N GLY A 109 -27.89 -3.85 -1.08
CA GLY A 109 -29.23 -3.51 -0.60
C GLY A 109 -29.97 -2.49 -1.50
N ARG A 110 -29.24 -1.60 -2.17
CA ARG A 110 -29.80 -0.56 -3.04
C ARG A 110 -30.24 -1.08 -4.42
N VAL A 111 -29.85 -2.29 -4.80
CA VAL A 111 -30.21 -2.94 -6.07
C VAL A 111 -31.51 -3.76 -5.95
N GLY A 112 -32.04 -3.95 -4.72
CA GLY A 112 -33.26 -4.72 -4.47
C GLY A 112 -34.57 -3.92 -4.46
N ASP A 113 -34.52 -2.61 -4.76
CA ASP A 113 -35.67 -1.68 -4.73
C ASP A 113 -36.14 -1.25 -6.13
N GLU A 114 -35.75 -1.95 -7.20
CA GLU A 114 -36.22 -1.74 -8.59
C GLU A 114 -37.03 -2.93 -9.12
#